data_AF-A0A0D2ZZC0-F1
#
_entry.id   AF-A0A0D2ZZC0-F1
#
_cell.length_a   1.000
_cell.length_b   1.000
_cell.length_c   1.000
_cell.angle_alpha   90.00
_cell.angle_beta   90.00
_cell.angle_gamma   90.00
#
_symmetry.space_group_name_H-M   'P 1'
#
loop_
_entity.id
_entity.type
_entity.pdbx_description
1 polymer ?
#
loop_
_entity_poly.entity_id
_entity_poly.type
_entity_poly.pdbx_seq_one_letter_code
_entity_poly.pdbx_strand_id
1 'polypeptide(L)' 'MSAVDLEMSRHRISVLLSTCTAYELLPESGKVIALDVNLPVKQAFHILYEQGIPLAPLWDFGKGQF' A
#
# COMPACT_ATOMS: atom_id res chain seq x y z
N MET A 1 31.42 12.54 -3.16
CA MET A 1 30.25 13.04 -2.40
C MET A 1 30.73 13.34 -0.99
N SER A 2 30.58 14.57 -0.51
CA SER A 2 31.08 14.94 0.83
C SER A 2 30.07 14.56 1.93
N ALA A 3 30.53 14.47 3.18
CA ALA A 3 29.65 14.19 4.33
C ALA A 3 28.57 15.26 4.51
N VAL A 4 28.88 16.52 4.19
CA VAL A 4 27.92 17.63 4.28
C VAL A 4 26.83 17.54 3.22
N ASP A 5 27.18 17.09 2.00
CA ASP A 5 26.19 16.86 0.93
C ASP A 5 25.21 15.74 1.31
N LEU A 6 25.72 14.67 1.96
CA LEU A 6 24.89 13.56 2.42
C LEU A 6 23.93 14.00 3.53
N GLU A 7 24.41 14.77 4.50
CA GLU A 7 23.58 15.28 5.60
C GLU A 7 22.49 16.23 5.08
N MET A 8 22.85 17.13 4.16
CA MET A 8 21.87 18.01 3.50
C MET A 8 20.81 17.21 2.73
N SER A 9 21.21 16.15 2.05
CA SER A 9 20.30 15.27 1.30
C SER A 9 19.32 14.55 2.23
N ARG A 10 19.82 13.99 3.36
CA ARG A 10 18.99 13.35 4.38
C ARG A 10 18.00 14.32 5.00
N HIS A 11 18.45 15.52 5.36
CA HIS A 11 17.59 16.55 5.94
C HIS A 11 16.45 16.91 4.99
N ARG A 12 16.74 17.11 3.70
CA ARG A 12 15.72 17.39 2.68
C ARG A 12 14.71 16.26 2.52
N ILE A 13 15.17 15.00 2.47
CA ILE A 13 14.29 13.83 2.41
C ILE A 13 13.40 13.75 3.65
N SER A 14 13.97 13.95 4.84
CA SER A 14 13.22 13.93 6.10
C SER A 14 12.14 14.99 6.13
N VAL A 15 12.44 16.21 5.70
CA VAL A 15 11.45 17.30 5.62
C VAL A 15 10.33 16.90 4.65
N LEU A 16 10.68 16.46 3.44
CA LEU A 16 9.69 16.04 2.44
C LEU A 16 8.75 14.95 2.97
N LEU A 17 9.32 13.87 3.53
CA LEU A 17 8.54 12.75 4.06
C LEU A 17 7.67 13.12 5.28
N SER A 18 8.04 14.18 6.00
CA SER A 18 7.26 14.66 7.17
C SER A 18 6.14 15.62 6.77
N THR A 19 6.26 16.28 5.60
CA THR A 19 5.27 17.24 5.11
C THR A 19 4.28 16.62 4.13
N CYS A 20 4.68 15.54 3.44
CA CYS A 20 3.81 14.84 2.49
C CYS A 20 2.86 13.87 3.19
N THR A 21 1.67 13.71 2.63
CA THR A 21 0.72 12.69 3.10
C THR A 21 0.78 11.44 2.21
N ALA A 22 0.44 10.27 2.75
CA ALA A 22 0.39 9.04 1.94
C ALA A 22 -0.62 9.16 0.78
N TYR A 23 -1.62 10.05 0.89
CA TYR A 23 -2.58 10.33 -0.17
C TYR A 23 -1.92 10.92 -1.42
N GLU A 24 -0.91 11.77 -1.26
CA GLU A 24 -0.17 12.36 -2.39
C GLU A 24 0.65 11.34 -3.19
N LEU A 25 0.88 10.16 -2.61
CA LEU A 25 1.58 9.05 -3.27
C LEU A 25 0.63 8.16 -4.08
N LEU A 26 -0.69 8.30 -3.91
CA LEU A 26 -1.67 7.51 -4.65
C LEU A 26 -1.73 7.97 -6.11
N PRO A 27 -1.89 7.05 -7.07
CA PRO A 27 -2.15 7.43 -8.45
C PRO A 27 -3.51 8.13 -8.55
N GLU A 28 -3.71 8.92 -9.61
CA GLU A 28 -5.00 9.59 -9.89
C GLU A 28 -6.17 8.60 -9.97
N SER A 29 -5.90 7.37 -10.42
CA SER A 29 -6.86 6.27 -10.43
C SER A 29 -6.15 4.94 -10.20
N GLY A 30 -6.78 4.05 -9.44
CA GLY A 30 -6.25 2.73 -9.12
C GLY A 30 -7.38 1.75 -8.82
N LYS A 31 -7.11 0.47 -9.10
CA LYS A 31 -8.01 -0.64 -8.75
C LYS A 31 -7.58 -1.20 -7.39
N VAL A 32 -8.54 -1.35 -6.47
CA VAL A 32 -8.36 -2.04 -5.19
C VAL A 32 -9.18 -3.33 -5.23
N ILE A 33 -8.59 -4.42 -4.75
CA ILE A 33 -9.24 -5.73 -4.63
C ILE A 33 -9.25 -6.08 -3.15
N ALA A 34 -10.42 -6.30 -2.57
CA ALA A 34 -10.59 -6.78 -1.22
C ALA A 34 -11.17 -8.20 -1.25
N LEU A 35 -10.74 -9.05 -0.32
CA LEU A 35 -11.22 -10.43 -0.21
C LEU A 35 -12.12 -10.58 1.01
N ASP A 36 -13.24 -11.26 0.86
CA ASP A 36 -14.12 -11.59 1.99
C ASP A 36 -13.36 -12.43 3.02
N VAL A 37 -13.52 -12.13 4.31
CA VAL A 37 -12.93 -12.93 5.42
C VAL A 37 -13.38 -14.40 5.42
N ASN A 38 -14.53 -14.71 4.83
CA ASN A 38 -15.08 -16.05 4.68
C ASN A 38 -14.67 -16.73 3.36
N LEU A 39 -13.92 -16.05 2.50
CA LEU A 39 -13.44 -16.62 1.24
C LEU A 39 -12.50 -17.81 1.53
N PRO A 40 -12.74 -18.99 0.94
CA PRO A 40 -11.82 -20.12 1.08
C PRO A 40 -10.39 -19.76 0.69
N VAL A 41 -9.42 -20.12 1.55
CA VAL A 41 -8.01 -19.76 1.39
C VAL A 41 -7.43 -20.15 0.01
N LYS A 42 -7.82 -21.31 -0.53
CA LYS A 42 -7.40 -21.74 -1.87
C LYS A 42 -7.86 -20.76 -2.97
N GLN A 43 -9.08 -20.25 -2.86
CA GLN A 43 -9.62 -19.27 -3.80
C GLN A 43 -8.95 -17.91 -3.63
N ALA A 44 -8.65 -17.51 -2.40
CA ALA A 44 -7.88 -16.30 -2.12
C ALA A 44 -6.54 -16.32 -2.85
N PHE A 45 -5.75 -17.39 -2.72
CA PHE A 45 -4.48 -17.52 -3.44
C PHE A 45 -4.63 -17.56 -4.96
N HIS A 46 -5.68 -18.23 -5.47
CA HIS A 46 -5.95 -18.22 -6.91
C HIS A 46 -6.27 -16.80 -7.41
N ILE A 47 -7.09 -16.02 -6.68
CA ILE A 47 -7.40 -14.64 -7.03
C ILE A 47 -6.15 -13.76 -6.99
N LEU A 48 -5.32 -13.86 -5.95
CA LEU A 48 -4.07 -13.10 -5.87
C LEU A 48 -3.16 -13.37 -7.09
N TYR A 49 -3.02 -14.64 -7.47
CA TYR A 49 -2.26 -15.04 -8.66
C TYR A 49 -2.86 -14.48 -9.96
N GLU A 50 -4.15 -14.69 -10.20
CA GLU A 50 -4.84 -14.22 -11.42
C GLU A 50 -4.85 -12.70 -11.55
N GLN A 51 -4.89 -11.98 -10.42
CA GLN A 51 -4.85 -10.52 -10.41
C GLN A 51 -3.42 -9.96 -10.42
N GLY A 52 -2.40 -10.81 -10.35
CA GLY A 52 -1.00 -10.41 -10.37
C GLY A 52 -0.58 -9.58 -9.14
N ILE A 53 -1.25 -9.75 -8.00
CA ILE A 53 -0.97 -9.00 -6.77
C ILE A 53 -0.50 -9.94 -5.65
N PRO A 54 0.51 -9.53 -4.85
CA PRO A 54 1.02 -10.37 -3.77
C PRO A 54 0.17 -10.29 -2.49
N LEU A 55 -0.72 -9.31 -2.39
CA LEU A 55 -1.57 -9.06 -1.22
C LEU A 55 -2.88 -8.39 -1.63
N ALA A 56 -3.90 -8.58 -0.81
CA ALA A 56 -5.18 -7.89 -0.89
C ALA A 56 -5.70 -7.64 0.54
N PRO A 57 -6.32 -6.48 0.83
CA PRO A 57 -7.06 -6.28 2.08
C PRO A 57 -8.15 -7.34 2.26
N LEU A 58 -8.47 -7.66 3.52
CA LEU A 58 -9.64 -8.46 3.85
C LEU A 58 -10.83 -7.52 4.13
N TRP A 59 -12.04 -8.02 3.92
CA TRP A 59 -13.27 -7.29 4.20
C TRP A 59 -14.26 -8.20 4.93
N ASP A 60 -14.68 -7.77 6.12
CA ASP A 60 -15.70 -8.43 6.92
C ASP A 60 -17.07 -7.83 6.58
N PHE A 61 -17.84 -8.51 5.72
CA PHE A 61 -19.20 -8.08 5.35
C PHE A 61 -20.16 -8.04 6.55
N GLY A 62 -19.95 -8.88 7.56
CA GLY A 62 -20.79 -8.88 8.76
C GLY A 62 -20.61 -7.62 9.61
N LYS A 63 -19.43 -7.00 9.54
CA LYS A 63 -19.09 -5.77 10.28
C LYS A 63 -19.04 -4.51 9.41
N GLY A 64 -19.01 -4.66 8.10
CA GLY A 64 -18.85 -3.54 7.16
C GLY A 64 -17.50 -2.84 7.30
N GLN A 65 -16.43 -3.60 7.53
CA GLN A 65 -15.09 -3.08 7.83
C GLN A 65 -14.01 -3.88 7.11
N PHE A 66 -12.90 -3.21 6.79
CA PHE A 66 -11.63 -3.86 6.44
C PHE A 66 -10.98 -4.51 7.67
#